data_AF-A0A9P9D4W0-F1
#
_entry.id   AF-A0A9P9D4W0-F1
#
_cell.length_a   1.000
_cell.length_b   1.000
_cell.length_c   1.000
_cell.angle_alpha   90.00
_cell.angle_beta   90.00
_cell.angle_gamma   90.00
#
_symmetry.space_group_name_H-M   'P 1'
#
loop_
_entity.id
_entity.type
_entity.pdbx_description
1 polymer ?
#
loop_
_entity_poly.entity_id
_entity_poly.type
_entity_poly.pdbx_seq_one_letter_code
_entity_poly.pdbx_strand_id
1 'polypeptide(L)'
;MPRFYRRATCGCDHVLSAYSFRRNHAITWHTTQVAMIDQSRPKIIKDHPIGDGLDAFHASFKLICQDRCISCSPDALAQFDQGDLQKLSIDLILALQGLRVSRLLRSASGGKNLFSDPSRLGSSVNSDVVDLDRIIPLLNAVLTVDPDDALIWDQVYRAISEPTPPPDR
;
A
#
# COMPACT_ATOMS: atom_id res chain seq x y z
N MET A 1 -50.14 -61.16 27.25
CA MET A 1 -49.70 -61.63 28.59
C MET A 1 -49.16 -63.05 28.37
N PRO A 2 -47.90 -63.42 28.65
CA PRO A 2 -47.05 -63.08 29.82
C PRO A 2 -45.58 -62.70 29.47
N ARG A 3 -44.74 -62.57 30.52
CA ARG A 3 -43.35 -62.08 30.54
C ARG A 3 -42.25 -63.16 30.32
N PHE A 4 -41.05 -62.64 29.99
CA PHE A 4 -39.65 -63.11 30.18
C PHE A 4 -39.03 -64.10 29.17
N TYR A 5 -37.95 -63.69 28.47
CA TYR A 5 -36.56 -64.06 28.81
C TYR A 5 -35.48 -63.25 28.01
N ARG A 6 -34.23 -63.34 28.49
CA ARG A 6 -32.99 -62.54 28.29
C ARG A 6 -32.40 -62.39 26.87
N ARG A 7 -31.60 -61.32 26.68
CA ARG A 7 -30.23 -61.32 26.11
C ARG A 7 -29.46 -60.12 26.69
N ALA A 8 -28.37 -60.33 27.44
CA ALA A 8 -26.99 -60.63 27.04
C ALA A 8 -26.22 -59.39 26.55
N THR A 9 -25.09 -59.17 27.21
CA THR A 9 -24.16 -58.05 27.23
C THR A 9 -23.38 -57.82 25.93
N CYS A 10 -23.10 -56.55 25.62
CA CYS A 10 -21.86 -56.07 24.98
C CYS A 10 -21.79 -54.57 25.29
N GLY A 11 -20.78 -54.04 25.98
CA GLY A 11 -19.37 -54.02 25.55
C GLY A 11 -19.08 -52.58 25.14
N CYS A 12 -18.49 -51.81 26.05
CA CYS A 12 -18.19 -50.39 25.87
C CYS A 12 -17.03 -50.21 24.89
N ASP A 13 -17.29 -49.71 23.68
CA ASP A 13 -16.24 -49.14 22.82
C ASP A 13 -16.36 -47.62 22.82
N HIS A 14 -15.46 -47.05 23.61
CA HIS A 14 -15.18 -45.64 23.71
C HIS A 14 -14.30 -45.24 22.52
N VAL A 15 -14.91 -44.73 21.44
CA VAL A 15 -14.19 -43.98 20.41
C VAL A 15 -14.43 -42.49 20.63
N LEU A 16 -13.58 -41.90 21.48
CA LEU A 16 -13.36 -40.46 21.49
C LEU A 16 -12.77 -40.07 20.13
N SER A 17 -13.60 -39.53 19.24
CA SER A 17 -13.11 -38.77 18.10
C SER A 17 -12.53 -37.46 18.65
N ALA A 18 -11.23 -37.48 18.94
CA ALA A 18 -10.47 -36.27 19.17
C ALA A 18 -10.35 -35.53 17.83
N TYR A 19 -11.32 -34.67 17.53
CA TYR A 19 -11.11 -33.56 16.61
C TYR A 19 -10.03 -32.69 17.25
N SER A 20 -8.80 -32.89 16.81
CA SER A 20 -7.71 -31.97 17.07
C SER A 20 -8.06 -30.65 16.39
N PHE A 21 -8.63 -29.74 17.17
CA PHE A 21 -8.67 -28.32 16.85
C PHE A 21 -7.22 -27.82 16.83
N ARG A 22 -6.55 -28.03 15.70
CA ARG A 22 -5.26 -27.45 15.39
C ARG A 22 -5.49 -25.95 15.28
N ARG A 23 -5.31 -25.24 16.40
CA ARG A 23 -5.24 -23.78 16.43
C ARG A 23 -4.24 -23.34 15.37
N ASN A 24 -4.73 -22.69 14.31
CA ASN A 24 -3.93 -21.95 13.35
C ASN A 24 -3.29 -20.75 14.04
N HIS A 25 -2.27 -21.00 14.88
CA HIS A 25 -1.47 -19.96 15.52
C HIS A 25 -0.76 -19.09 14.48
N ALA A 26 -0.44 -19.64 13.29
CA ALA A 26 0.24 -18.90 12.23
C ALA A 26 -0.62 -17.80 11.58
N ILE A 27 -1.93 -18.02 11.46
CA ILE A 27 -2.87 -17.05 10.88
C ILE A 27 -3.14 -15.93 11.89
N THR A 28 -3.30 -16.27 13.18
CA THR A 28 -3.57 -15.27 14.22
C THR A 28 -2.40 -14.31 14.43
N TRP A 29 -1.14 -14.73 14.32
CA TRP A 29 0.01 -13.83 14.39
C TRP A 29 0.07 -12.85 13.21
N HIS A 30 -0.13 -13.32 11.98
CA HIS A 30 -0.12 -12.45 10.79
C HIS A 30 -1.28 -11.44 10.82
N THR A 31 -2.49 -11.87 11.19
CA THR A 31 -3.65 -10.96 11.27
C THR A 31 -3.53 -9.96 12.43
N THR A 32 -3.01 -10.38 13.59
CA THR A 32 -2.80 -9.47 14.74
C THR A 32 -1.68 -8.46 14.44
N GLN A 33 -0.62 -8.92 13.77
CA GLN A 33 0.48 -8.07 13.36
C GLN A 33 0.00 -7.07 12.29
N VAL A 34 -0.68 -7.50 11.23
CA VAL A 34 -1.26 -6.58 10.22
C VAL A 34 -2.23 -5.57 10.84
N ALA A 35 -3.08 -5.97 11.78
CA ALA A 35 -4.03 -5.07 12.46
C ALA A 35 -3.35 -4.06 13.41
N MET A 36 -2.34 -4.47 14.18
CA MET A 36 -1.57 -3.55 15.03
C MET A 36 -0.65 -2.62 14.22
N ILE A 37 -0.22 -3.05 13.03
CA ILE A 37 0.62 -2.28 12.10
C ILE A 37 -0.18 -1.19 11.39
N ASP A 38 -1.43 -1.46 11.01
CA ASP A 38 -2.30 -0.44 10.44
C ASP A 38 -2.64 0.64 11.48
N GLN A 39 -2.66 0.31 12.77
CA GLN A 39 -2.86 1.29 13.84
C GLN A 39 -1.66 2.22 14.06
N SER A 40 -0.43 1.80 13.76
CA SER A 40 0.77 2.62 14.00
C SER A 40 1.03 3.64 12.89
N ARG A 41 0.62 3.34 11.66
CA ARG A 41 0.86 4.20 10.49
C ARG A 41 0.15 5.56 10.58
N PRO A 42 -1.16 5.67 10.86
CA PRO A 42 -1.84 6.95 11.04
C PRO A 42 -1.19 7.80 12.13
N LYS A 43 -0.72 7.16 13.21
CA LYS A 43 -0.01 7.85 14.28
C LYS A 43 1.34 8.41 13.82
N ILE A 44 2.14 7.61 13.11
CA ILE A 44 3.42 8.03 12.55
C ILE A 44 3.24 9.20 11.57
N ILE A 45 2.23 9.14 10.71
CA ILE A 45 1.91 10.21 9.75
C ILE A 45 1.51 11.48 10.48
N LYS A 46 0.65 11.38 11.49
CA LYS A 46 0.23 12.52 12.31
C LYS A 46 1.39 13.17 13.08
N ASP A 47 2.30 12.37 13.61
CA ASP A 47 3.48 12.86 14.37
C ASP A 47 4.57 13.43 13.45
N HIS A 48 4.54 13.08 12.16
CA HIS A 48 5.51 13.49 11.15
C HIS A 48 4.80 13.90 9.84
N PRO A 49 4.07 15.03 9.86
CA PRO A 49 3.36 15.51 8.67
C PRO A 49 4.33 15.83 7.54
N ILE A 50 3.82 15.82 6.31
CA ILE A 50 4.61 16.12 5.11
C ILE A 50 5.07 17.58 5.12
N GLY A 51 4.17 18.51 5.46
CA GLY A 51 4.43 19.95 5.45
C GLY A 51 5.03 20.43 4.12
N ASP A 52 6.07 21.24 4.19
CA ASP A 52 6.76 21.82 3.01
C ASP A 52 7.66 20.79 2.27
N GLY A 53 7.61 19.52 2.67
CA GLY A 53 8.47 18.47 2.13
C GLY A 53 8.27 18.16 0.64
N LEU A 54 7.19 18.66 0.03
CA LEU A 54 6.89 18.52 -1.40
C LEU A 54 7.15 19.81 -2.20
N ASP A 55 7.66 20.89 -1.60
CA ASP A 55 7.85 22.19 -2.26
C ASP A 55 8.69 22.10 -3.54
N ALA A 56 9.76 21.30 -3.52
CA ALA A 56 10.60 21.10 -4.70
C ALA A 56 9.84 20.44 -5.86
N PHE A 57 8.95 19.49 -5.55
CA PHE A 57 8.08 18.86 -6.53
C PHE A 57 7.04 19.87 -7.07
N HIS A 58 6.39 20.64 -6.19
CA HIS A 58 5.44 21.67 -6.59
C HIS A 58 6.08 22.75 -7.48
N ALA A 59 7.33 23.13 -7.18
CA ALA A 59 8.11 24.04 -8.01
C ALA A 59 8.38 23.44 -9.40
N SER A 60 8.75 22.16 -9.48
CA SER A 60 8.95 21.46 -10.76
C SER A 60 7.67 21.41 -11.60
N PHE A 61 6.54 21.04 -10.99
CA PHE A 61 5.23 21.06 -11.65
C PHE A 61 4.90 22.45 -12.22
N LYS A 62 5.09 23.50 -11.42
CA LYS A 62 4.85 24.88 -11.86
C LYS A 62 5.74 25.29 -13.04
N LEU A 63 7.02 24.89 -13.02
CA LEU A 63 7.95 25.16 -14.12
C LEU A 63 7.49 24.51 -15.43
N ILE A 64 7.06 23.24 -15.38
CA ILE A 64 6.57 22.56 -16.59
C ILE A 64 5.31 23.23 -17.14
N CYS A 65 4.35 23.60 -16.28
CA CYS A 65 3.18 24.34 -16.73
C CYS A 65 3.55 25.69 -17.38
N GLN A 66 4.54 26.40 -16.83
CA GLN A 66 5.04 27.67 -17.38
C GLN A 66 5.72 27.47 -18.74
N ASP A 67 6.59 26.47 -18.86
CA ASP A 67 7.31 26.14 -20.10
C ASP A 67 6.33 25.76 -21.23
N ARG A 68 5.21 25.13 -20.88
CA ARG A 68 4.12 24.78 -21.82
C ARG A 68 3.07 25.86 -22.03
N CYS A 69 3.19 27.00 -21.35
CA CYS A 69 2.19 28.08 -21.39
C CYS A 69 0.76 27.61 -21.04
N ILE A 70 0.61 26.68 -20.08
CA ILE A 70 -0.69 26.16 -19.63
C ILE A 70 -0.99 26.55 -18.17
N SER A 71 -2.26 26.49 -17.79
CA SER A 71 -2.68 26.75 -16.40
C SER A 71 -2.19 25.66 -15.44
N CYS A 72 -1.56 26.06 -14.33
CA CYS A 72 -1.15 25.15 -13.27
C CYS A 72 -2.37 24.67 -12.47
N SER A 73 -2.92 23.53 -12.87
CA SER A 73 -4.01 22.83 -12.18
C SER A 73 -3.77 21.33 -12.23
N PRO A 74 -4.31 20.52 -11.31
CA PRO A 74 -4.15 19.05 -11.37
C PRO A 74 -4.54 18.46 -12.73
N ASP A 75 -5.57 19.03 -13.39
CA ASP A 75 -6.02 18.64 -14.73
C ASP A 75 -4.97 18.87 -15.83
N ALA A 76 -3.94 19.68 -15.58
CA ALA A 76 -2.84 19.92 -16.49
C ALA A 76 -2.00 18.67 -16.77
N LEU A 77 -2.02 17.68 -15.86
CA LEU A 77 -1.34 16.38 -16.06
C LEU A 77 -1.78 15.68 -17.34
N ALA A 78 -3.03 15.88 -17.79
CA ALA A 78 -3.53 15.28 -19.03
C ALA A 78 -2.92 15.89 -20.30
N GLN A 79 -2.25 17.04 -20.20
CA GLN A 79 -1.59 17.75 -21.30
C GLN A 79 -0.08 17.52 -21.33
N PHE A 80 0.46 16.83 -20.33
CA PHE A 80 1.87 16.51 -20.22
C PHE A 80 2.22 15.32 -21.10
N ASP A 81 3.36 15.41 -21.78
CA ASP A 81 3.90 14.27 -22.50
C ASP A 81 4.63 13.32 -21.54
N GLN A 82 5.05 12.18 -22.07
CA GLN A 82 5.75 11.16 -21.29
C GLN A 82 7.03 11.70 -20.63
N GLY A 83 7.74 12.63 -21.27
CA GLY A 83 8.97 13.21 -20.74
C GLY A 83 8.71 14.11 -19.53
N ASP A 84 7.66 14.93 -19.58
CA ASP A 84 7.25 15.73 -18.43
C ASP A 84 6.79 14.86 -17.26
N LEU A 85 5.94 13.86 -17.53
CA LEU A 85 5.42 12.95 -16.52
C LEU A 85 6.55 12.17 -15.86
N GLN A 86 7.55 11.75 -16.65
CA GLN A 86 8.77 11.13 -16.14
C GLN A 86 9.54 12.07 -15.21
N LYS A 87 9.79 13.32 -15.65
CA LYS A 87 10.50 14.32 -14.85
C LYS A 87 9.80 14.57 -13.51
N LEU A 88 8.48 14.76 -13.54
CA LEU A 88 7.67 14.96 -12.33
C LEU A 88 7.65 13.74 -11.43
N SER A 89 7.59 12.54 -12.01
CA SER A 89 7.65 11.31 -11.24
C SER A 89 8.96 11.18 -10.49
N ILE A 90 10.09 11.51 -11.14
CA ILE A 90 11.41 11.51 -10.51
C ILE A 90 11.47 12.53 -9.37
N ASP A 91 11.04 13.77 -9.62
CA ASP A 91 11.05 14.82 -8.60
C ASP A 91 10.16 14.48 -7.40
N LEU A 92 8.99 13.88 -7.65
CA LEU A 92 8.10 13.39 -6.60
C LEU A 92 8.74 12.28 -5.78
N ILE A 93 9.35 11.28 -6.44
CA ILE A 93 10.02 10.18 -5.77
C ILE A 93 11.13 10.71 -4.86
N LEU A 94 11.96 11.62 -5.34
CA LEU A 94 13.04 12.22 -4.57
C LEU A 94 12.50 13.01 -3.36
N ALA A 95 11.43 13.79 -3.55
CA ALA A 95 10.78 14.52 -2.48
C ALA A 95 10.26 13.56 -1.40
N LEU A 96 9.50 12.54 -1.78
CA LEU A 96 8.97 11.51 -0.88
C LEU A 96 10.09 10.79 -0.12
N GLN A 97 11.21 10.47 -0.75
CA GLN A 97 12.36 9.84 -0.09
C GLN A 97 13.04 10.76 0.93
N GLY A 98 13.08 12.06 0.66
CA GLY A 98 13.63 13.06 1.59
C GLY A 98 12.90 13.12 2.93
N LEU A 99 11.60 12.79 2.94
CA LEU A 99 10.75 12.90 4.13
C LEU A 99 11.21 11.97 5.27
N ARG A 100 11.15 12.49 6.51
CA ARG A 100 11.46 11.69 7.70
C ARG A 100 10.50 10.52 7.86
N VAL A 101 9.22 10.76 7.58
CA VAL A 101 8.14 9.76 7.69
C VAL A 101 8.42 8.53 6.82
N SER A 102 9.03 8.67 5.64
CA SER A 102 9.43 7.55 4.76
C SER A 102 10.42 6.58 5.41
N ARG A 103 11.27 7.08 6.31
CA ARG A 103 12.23 6.25 7.06
C ARG A 103 11.59 5.52 8.24
N LEU A 104 10.42 5.98 8.68
CA LEU A 104 9.66 5.44 9.82
C LEU A 104 8.55 4.49 9.37
N LEU A 105 7.94 4.76 8.21
CA LEU A 105 6.94 3.90 7.59
C LEU A 105 7.57 2.57 7.17
N ARG A 106 6.82 1.48 7.37
CA ARG A 106 7.25 0.14 6.95
C ARG A 106 7.20 0.04 5.42
N SER A 107 8.13 -0.72 4.86
CA SER A 107 8.14 -1.03 3.42
C SER A 107 6.84 -1.68 2.98
N ALA A 108 6.33 -1.26 1.82
CA ALA A 108 5.24 -1.90 1.10
C ALA A 108 5.68 -3.22 0.43
N SER A 109 6.99 -3.38 0.19
CA SER A 109 7.57 -4.50 -0.54
C SER A 109 8.42 -5.47 0.29
N GLY A 110 8.24 -5.45 1.62
CA GLY A 110 8.95 -6.35 2.53
C GLY A 110 10.37 -5.93 2.90
N GLY A 111 10.81 -4.74 2.48
CA GLY A 111 12.06 -4.11 2.91
C GLY A 111 12.01 -3.54 4.34
N LYS A 112 13.07 -2.86 4.75
CA LYS A 112 13.20 -2.30 6.11
C LYS A 112 12.21 -1.16 6.38
N ASN A 113 12.08 -0.24 5.43
CA ASN A 113 11.22 0.94 5.52
C ASN A 113 10.82 1.42 4.13
N LEU A 114 9.90 2.39 4.07
CA LEU A 114 9.36 2.91 2.83
C LEU A 114 10.38 3.74 2.04
N PHE A 115 11.48 4.20 2.63
CA PHE A 115 12.49 5.04 1.96
C PHE A 115 13.02 4.45 0.64
N SER A 116 13.27 3.14 0.57
CA SER A 116 13.77 2.48 -0.65
C SER A 116 12.68 2.19 -1.68
N ASP A 117 11.41 2.20 -1.28
CA ASP A 117 10.34 1.64 -2.08
C ASP A 117 9.88 2.57 -3.21
N PRO A 118 9.80 3.90 -3.04
CA PRO A 118 9.56 4.85 -4.13
C PRO A 118 10.58 4.73 -5.27
N SER A 119 11.83 4.32 -5.02
CA SER A 119 12.78 4.06 -6.11
C SER A 119 12.35 2.93 -7.05
N ARG A 120 11.49 2.01 -6.60
CA ARG A 120 10.91 0.96 -7.46
C ARG A 120 9.94 1.56 -8.48
N LEU A 121 9.24 2.64 -8.11
CA LEU A 121 8.46 3.45 -9.06
C LEU A 121 9.39 4.14 -10.09
N GLY A 122 10.55 4.63 -9.63
CA GLY A 122 11.54 5.29 -10.50
C GLY A 122 12.22 4.34 -11.49
N SER A 123 12.48 3.09 -11.08
CA SER A 123 13.01 2.05 -11.96
C SER A 123 12.02 1.65 -13.05
N SER A 124 10.71 1.69 -12.76
CA SER A 124 9.70 1.53 -13.80
C SER A 124 9.69 2.72 -14.73
N VAL A 125 9.76 3.96 -14.21
CA VAL A 125 9.67 5.23 -14.96
C VAL A 125 10.75 5.40 -16.06
N ASN A 126 11.92 4.79 -15.90
CA ASN A 126 13.02 4.84 -16.89
C ASN A 126 12.99 3.74 -17.95
N SER A 127 12.06 2.79 -17.87
CA SER A 127 11.82 1.80 -18.92
C SER A 127 10.66 2.31 -19.78
N ASP A 128 10.75 2.29 -21.11
CA ASP A 128 9.67 2.69 -22.05
C ASP A 128 8.36 1.87 -21.92
N VAL A 129 8.20 1.12 -20.83
CA VAL A 129 7.13 0.17 -20.50
C VAL A 129 6.41 0.59 -19.19
N VAL A 130 6.63 1.80 -18.67
CA VAL A 130 5.99 2.24 -17.41
C VAL A 130 4.47 2.25 -17.51
N ASP A 131 3.85 1.68 -16.49
CA ASP A 131 2.45 1.88 -16.13
C ASP A 131 2.30 3.28 -15.48
N LEU A 132 2.53 4.37 -16.24
CA LEU A 132 2.33 5.76 -15.79
C LEU A 132 0.94 5.96 -15.15
N ASP A 133 -0.01 5.14 -15.58
CA ASP A 133 -1.37 5.01 -15.02
C ASP A 133 -1.38 4.74 -13.51
N ARG A 134 -0.32 4.17 -12.93
CA ARG A 134 -0.20 3.97 -11.47
C ARG A 134 0.32 5.18 -10.72
N ILE A 135 1.11 6.03 -11.38
CA ILE A 135 1.72 7.21 -10.77
C ILE A 135 0.81 8.43 -10.94
N ILE A 136 0.01 8.52 -12.00
CA ILE A 136 -0.95 9.61 -12.22
C ILE A 136 -1.91 9.81 -11.02
N PRO A 137 -2.52 8.78 -10.41
CA PRO A 137 -3.34 8.95 -9.21
C PRO A 137 -2.56 9.55 -8.03
N LEU A 138 -1.29 9.19 -7.87
CA LEU A 138 -0.42 9.74 -6.84
C LEU A 138 -0.06 11.19 -7.14
N LEU A 139 0.29 11.54 -8.39
CA LEU A 139 0.53 12.91 -8.83
C LEU A 139 -0.69 13.81 -8.59
N ASN A 140 -1.90 13.32 -8.89
CA ASN A 140 -3.13 14.05 -8.60
C ASN A 140 -3.31 14.29 -7.10
N ALA A 141 -3.10 13.27 -6.26
CA ALA A 141 -3.27 13.38 -4.82
C ALA A 141 -2.31 14.37 -4.16
N VAL A 142 -1.10 14.56 -4.71
CA VAL A 142 -0.17 15.57 -4.19
C VAL A 142 -0.45 16.98 -4.74
N LEU A 143 -1.11 17.10 -5.89
CA LEU A 143 -1.44 18.40 -6.51
C LEU A 143 -2.78 18.98 -6.05
N THR A 144 -3.61 18.21 -5.35
CA THR A 144 -4.86 18.72 -4.76
C THR A 144 -4.61 19.82 -3.74
N VAL A 145 -5.56 20.75 -3.62
CA VAL A 145 -5.53 21.80 -2.60
C VAL A 145 -5.68 21.16 -1.22
N ASP A 146 -4.73 21.44 -0.32
CA ASP A 146 -4.67 20.90 1.04
C ASP A 146 -4.73 19.36 1.08
N PRO A 147 -3.69 18.68 0.56
CA PRO A 147 -3.72 17.24 0.43
C PRO A 147 -3.60 16.57 1.81
N ASP A 148 -4.46 15.59 2.06
CA ASP A 148 -4.36 14.76 3.26
C ASP A 148 -3.13 13.85 3.18
N ASP A 149 -2.18 14.06 4.08
CA ASP A 149 -0.97 13.26 4.20
C ASP A 149 -1.27 11.75 4.23
N ALA A 150 -2.34 11.34 4.92
CA ALA A 150 -2.72 9.92 4.98
C ALA A 150 -3.11 9.38 3.60
N LEU A 151 -3.86 10.17 2.82
CA LEU A 151 -4.24 9.80 1.47
C LEU A 151 -3.03 9.76 0.53
N ILE A 152 -2.09 10.70 0.65
CA ILE A 152 -0.84 10.67 -0.12
C ILE A 152 -0.10 9.35 0.15
N TRP A 153 0.09 8.99 1.43
CA TRP A 153 0.79 7.76 1.78
C TRP A 153 0.04 6.51 1.31
N ASP A 154 -1.28 6.47 1.42
CA ASP A 154 -2.07 5.37 0.88
C ASP A 154 -1.89 5.21 -0.63
N GLN A 155 -1.85 6.32 -1.39
CA GLN A 155 -1.56 6.27 -2.83
C GLN A 155 -0.14 5.79 -3.10
N VAL A 156 0.86 6.16 -2.29
CA VAL A 156 2.22 5.63 -2.38
C VAL A 156 2.22 4.11 -2.21
N TYR A 157 1.55 3.58 -1.18
CA TYR A 157 1.43 2.13 -0.94
C TYR A 157 0.74 1.42 -2.11
N ARG A 158 -0.32 2.01 -2.67
CA ARG A 158 -1.04 1.47 -3.84
C ARG A 158 -0.19 1.47 -5.11
N ALA A 159 0.56 2.54 -5.35
CA ALA A 159 1.44 2.63 -6.52
C ALA A 159 2.58 1.61 -6.46
N ILE A 160 3.11 1.33 -5.26
CA ILE A 160 4.20 0.36 -5.05
C ILE A 160 3.71 -1.08 -5.10
N SER A 161 2.48 -1.32 -4.66
CA SER A 161 1.89 -2.66 -4.63
C SER A 161 1.60 -3.11 -6.06
N GLU A 162 2.20 -4.23 -6.46
CA GLU A 162 1.93 -4.88 -7.74
C GLU A 162 0.46 -5.31 -7.79
N PRO A 163 -0.24 -5.23 -8.94
CA PRO A 163 -1.59 -5.78 -9.06
C PRO A 163 -1.52 -7.23 -8.63
N THR A 164 -2.26 -7.57 -7.58
CA THR A 164 -2.43 -8.97 -7.20
C THR A 164 -2.91 -9.71 -8.45
N PRO A 165 -2.17 -10.69 -8.98
CA PRO A 165 -2.67 -11.49 -10.08
C PRO A 165 -4.02 -12.08 -9.65
N PRO A 166 -5.03 -12.08 -10.53
CA PRO A 166 -6.32 -12.67 -10.20
C PRO A 166 -6.10 -14.11 -9.73
N PRO A 167 -6.84 -14.59 -8.71
CA PRO A 167 -6.70 -15.96 -8.26
C PRO A 167 -6.94 -16.89 -9.44
N ASP A 168 -5.95 -17.75 -9.74
CA ASP A 168 -6.07 -18.77 -10.77
C ASP A 168 -7.35 -19.58 -10.52
N ARG A 169 -8.22 -19.62 -11.53
CA ARG A 169 -9.52 -20.29 -11.49
C ARG A 169 -9.40 -21.76 -11.84
#